data_AF-A0A3M2SAF6-F1
#
_entry.id   AF-A0A3M2SAF6-F1
#
_cell.length_a   1.000
_cell.length_b   1.000
_cell.length_c   1.000
_cell.angle_alpha   90.00
_cell.angle_beta   90.00
_cell.angle_gamma   90.00
#
_symmetry.space_group_name_H-M   'P 1'
#
loop_
_entity.id
_entity.type
_entity.pdbx_description
1 polymer ?
#
loop_
_entity_poly.entity_id
_entity_poly.type
_entity_poly.pdbx_seq_one_letter_code
_entity_poly.pdbx_strand_id
1 'polypeptide(L)'
;MASPSQLIQLAKSLPTPLQRFFARYPPAAIVPEGSPKTPSQESRPDPFRFYRHPVTGKWHDPVYSQRRQAELVQMAREHGVEDLLPDTRKQTEYRLAHRVEHGLRVKGTGVGQKVKGHIHERHMIAKMEKRRKAMLDMPSLIKRWKRVGKYGWTKFPK
;
A
#
# COMPACT_ATOMS: atom_id res chain seq x y z
N MET A 1 42.67 0.58 3.73
CA MET A 1 41.86 -0.24 4.65
C MET A 1 41.71 0.52 5.95
N ALA A 2 40.48 0.74 6.44
CA ALA A 2 40.28 1.36 7.75
C ALA A 2 40.88 0.47 8.85
N SER A 3 41.48 1.07 9.88
CA SER A 3 42.02 0.29 11.00
C SER A 3 40.88 -0.30 11.84
N PRO A 4 41.08 -1.43 12.54
CA PRO A 4 40.07 -2.00 13.44
C PRO A 4 39.56 -1.00 14.49
N SER A 5 40.46 -0.14 15.00
CA SER A 5 40.08 0.90 15.96
C SER A 5 39.14 1.95 15.36
N GLN A 6 39.35 2.34 14.09
CA GLN A 6 38.46 3.26 13.36
C GLN A 6 37.08 2.63 13.13
N LEU A 7 37.02 1.35 12.76
CA LEU A 7 35.76 0.63 12.57
C LEU A 7 34.96 0.53 13.89
N ILE A 8 35.65 0.26 15.00
CA ILE A 8 35.02 0.26 16.33
C ILE A 8 34.50 1.66 16.69
N GLN A 9 35.26 2.72 16.41
CA GLN A 9 34.80 4.10 16.63
C GLN A 9 33.57 4.44 15.78
N LEU A 10 33.53 4.00 14.53
CA LEU A 10 32.39 4.17 13.64
C LEU A 10 31.16 3.44 14.18
N ALA A 11 31.30 2.18 14.60
CA ALA A 11 30.21 1.42 15.22
C ALA A 11 29.69 2.11 16.50
N LYS A 12 30.58 2.69 17.31
CA LYS A 12 30.23 3.46 18.51
C LYS A 12 29.59 4.81 18.23
N SER A 13 29.77 5.38 17.03
CA SER A 13 29.11 6.63 16.62
C SER A 13 27.66 6.44 16.15
N LEU A 14 27.19 5.19 16.01
CA LEU A 14 25.81 4.91 15.62
C LEU A 14 24.82 5.45 16.67
N PRO A 15 23.60 5.83 16.29
CA PRO A 15 22.55 6.22 17.23
C PRO A 15 22.28 5.16 18.29
N THR A 16 22.11 5.58 19.54
CA THR A 16 21.83 4.70 20.69
C THR A 16 20.69 3.69 20.44
N PRO A 17 19.58 4.04 19.76
CA PRO A 17 18.53 3.06 19.42
C PRO A 17 19.03 1.92 18.54
N LEU A 18 19.89 2.20 17.55
CA LEU A 18 20.47 1.18 16.67
C LEU A 18 21.48 0.30 17.42
N GLN A 19 22.34 0.90 18.24
CA GLN A 19 23.28 0.14 19.06
C GLN A 19 22.55 -0.85 19.99
N ARG A 20 21.47 -0.39 20.65
CA ARG A 20 20.63 -1.24 21.50
C ARG A 20 19.92 -2.33 20.70
N PHE A 21 19.51 -2.04 19.48
CA PHE A 21 18.89 -3.03 18.59
C PHE A 21 19.90 -4.13 18.24
N PHE A 22 21.07 -3.78 17.72
CA PHE A 22 22.10 -4.76 17.33
C PHE A 22 22.67 -5.53 18.52
N ALA A 23 22.73 -4.93 19.71
CA ALA A 23 23.12 -5.66 20.93
C ALA A 23 22.10 -6.76 21.32
N ARG A 24 20.81 -6.55 21.03
CA ARG A 24 19.74 -7.52 21.34
C ARG A 24 19.52 -8.52 20.20
N TYR A 25 19.59 -8.05 18.96
CA TYR A 25 19.33 -8.81 17.75
C TYR A 25 20.51 -8.67 16.78
N PRO A 26 21.67 -9.28 17.10
CA PRO A 26 22.82 -9.21 16.22
C PRO A 26 22.58 -10.07 14.95
N PRO A 27 22.77 -9.52 13.73
CA PRO A 27 22.62 -10.29 12.50
C PRO A 27 23.76 -11.30 12.34
N ALA A 28 23.50 -12.40 11.64
CA ALA A 28 24.51 -13.44 11.39
C ALA A 28 25.78 -12.90 10.70
N ALA A 29 25.67 -11.81 9.92
CA ALA A 29 26.79 -11.20 9.22
C ALA A 29 27.88 -10.62 10.14
N ILE A 30 27.55 -10.25 11.39
CA ILE A 30 28.52 -9.63 12.32
C ILE A 30 29.00 -10.57 13.42
N VAL A 31 28.35 -11.74 13.58
CA VAL A 31 28.65 -12.66 14.68
C VAL A 31 29.49 -13.83 14.16
N PRO A 32 30.52 -14.27 14.90
CA PRO A 32 31.28 -15.45 14.53
C PRO A 32 30.38 -16.68 14.34
N GLU A 33 30.75 -17.54 13.38
CA GLU A 33 30.03 -18.80 13.16
C GLU A 33 30.00 -19.66 14.43
N GLY A 34 28.83 -20.20 14.77
CA GLY A 34 28.64 -21.03 15.96
C GLY A 34 28.35 -20.27 17.26
N SER A 35 28.25 -18.95 17.24
CA SER A 35 27.80 -18.18 18.41
C SER A 35 26.38 -18.55 18.85
N PRO A 36 26.10 -18.65 20.17
CA PRO A 36 24.75 -18.86 20.66
C PRO A 36 23.85 -17.66 20.35
N LYS A 37 22.56 -17.92 20.15
CA LYS A 37 21.55 -16.87 19.97
C LYS A 37 21.40 -16.07 21.26
N THR A 38 21.06 -14.79 21.15
CA THR A 38 20.72 -14.00 22.34
C THR A 38 19.37 -14.47 22.92
N PRO A 39 19.10 -14.25 24.22
CA PRO A 39 17.78 -14.57 24.80
C PRO A 39 16.61 -13.87 24.09
N SER A 40 16.87 -12.69 23.51
CA SER A 40 15.90 -11.96 22.69
C SER A 40 15.62 -12.67 21.36
N GLN A 41 16.65 -13.21 20.69
CA GLN A 41 16.49 -13.99 19.46
C GLN A 41 15.85 -15.37 19.69
N GLU A 42 16.08 -15.99 20.85
CA GLU A 42 15.46 -17.26 21.22
C GLU A 42 13.95 -17.10 21.45
N SER A 43 13.56 -16.11 22.26
CA SER A 43 12.16 -15.80 22.52
C SER A 43 11.46 -15.22 21.29
N ARG A 44 12.19 -14.44 20.48
CA ARG A 44 11.67 -13.81 19.28
C ARG A 44 12.69 -13.86 18.13
N PRO A 45 12.62 -14.88 17.25
CA PRO A 45 13.56 -15.01 16.13
C PRO A 45 13.58 -13.79 15.21
N ASP A 46 12.39 -13.26 14.88
CA ASP A 46 12.24 -12.03 14.10
C ASP A 46 11.48 -10.97 14.92
N PRO A 47 12.13 -9.86 15.31
CA PRO A 47 11.51 -8.84 16.15
C PRO A 47 10.52 -7.93 15.38
N PHE A 48 10.51 -7.99 14.05
CA PHE A 48 9.67 -7.16 13.18
C PHE A 48 8.42 -7.88 12.68
N ARG A 49 8.38 -9.21 12.77
CA ARG A 49 7.23 -10.01 12.37
C ARG A 49 6.32 -10.37 13.54
N PHE A 50 5.05 -10.59 13.19
CA PHE A 50 4.10 -11.26 14.07
C PHE A 50 4.57 -12.70 14.30
N TYR A 51 4.36 -13.19 15.51
CA TYR A 51 4.78 -14.52 15.92
C TYR A 51 3.59 -15.23 16.53
N ARG A 52 3.44 -16.50 16.17
CA ARG A 52 2.43 -17.34 16.75
C ARG A 52 3.07 -18.14 17.88
N HIS A 53 2.56 -17.96 19.10
CA HIS A 53 3.08 -18.69 20.24
C HIS A 53 2.77 -20.18 20.11
N PRO A 54 3.74 -21.09 20.28
CA PRO A 54 3.57 -22.52 19.97
C PRO A 54 2.54 -23.20 20.90
N VAL A 55 2.55 -22.87 22.19
CA VAL A 55 1.63 -23.47 23.17
C VAL A 55 0.21 -22.90 23.07
N THR A 56 0.05 -21.57 23.13
CA THR A 56 -1.29 -20.93 23.15
C THR A 56 -1.92 -20.74 21.77
N GLY A 57 -1.13 -20.84 20.70
CA GLY A 57 -1.58 -20.62 19.32
C GLY A 57 -1.95 -19.18 18.98
N LYS A 58 -1.83 -18.23 19.92
CA LYS A 58 -2.17 -16.82 19.75
C LYS A 58 -1.09 -16.08 18.97
N TRP A 59 -1.51 -15.11 18.17
CA TRP A 59 -0.59 -14.19 17.50
C TRP A 59 -0.19 -13.07 18.45
N HIS A 60 1.12 -12.88 18.58
CA HIS A 60 1.70 -11.78 19.31
C HIS A 60 2.19 -10.72 18.33
N ASP A 61 1.92 -9.47 18.68
CA ASP A 61 2.44 -8.31 17.97
C ASP A 61 3.97 -8.36 17.85
N PRO A 62 4.54 -7.75 16.79
CA PRO A 62 5.98 -7.63 16.67
C PRO A 62 6.56 -6.81 17.83
N VAL A 63 7.76 -7.17 18.27
CA VAL A 63 8.47 -6.48 19.36
C VAL A 63 8.68 -5.01 19.03
N TYR A 64 8.91 -4.68 17.76
CA TYR A 64 8.90 -3.32 17.23
C TYR A 64 7.68 -3.11 16.34
N SER A 65 6.88 -2.10 16.65
CA SER A 65 5.72 -1.71 15.83
C SER A 65 6.16 -1.12 14.49
N GLN A 66 5.27 -1.09 13.49
CA GLN A 66 5.61 -0.58 12.15
C GLN A 66 6.18 0.85 12.16
N ARG A 67 5.78 1.69 13.12
CA ARG A 67 6.36 3.03 13.33
C ARG A 67 7.84 2.91 13.74
N ARG A 68 8.13 2.14 14.78
CA ARG A 68 9.50 1.92 15.29
C ARG A 68 10.39 1.21 14.26
N GLN A 69 9.82 0.29 13.47
CA GLN A 69 10.53 -0.32 12.34
C GLN A 69 10.95 0.73 11.31
N ALA A 70 10.05 1.64 10.94
CA ALA A 70 10.37 2.72 10.00
C ALA A 70 11.43 3.67 10.56
N GLU A 71 11.39 3.99 11.86
CA GLU A 71 12.42 4.81 12.52
C GLU A 71 13.79 4.12 12.51
N LEU A 72 13.84 2.82 12.85
CA LEU A 72 15.08 2.04 12.79
C LEU A 72 15.63 1.97 11.37
N VAL A 73 14.78 1.69 10.38
CA VAL A 73 15.18 1.66 8.96
C VAL A 73 15.66 3.03 8.50
N GLN A 74 15.01 4.12 8.91
CA GLN A 74 15.43 5.47 8.57
C GLN A 74 16.83 5.77 9.13
N MET A 75 17.05 5.54 10.43
CA MET A 75 18.37 5.74 11.04
C MET A 75 19.42 4.81 10.39
N ALA A 76 19.08 3.55 10.13
CA ALA A 76 20.01 2.60 9.55
C ALA A 76 20.41 3.00 8.13
N ARG A 77 19.47 3.52 7.34
CA ARG A 77 19.74 4.08 6.01
C ARG A 77 20.63 5.30 6.06
N GLU A 78 20.39 6.23 6.99
CA GLU A 78 21.23 7.43 7.19
C GLU A 78 22.68 7.07 7.58
N HIS A 79 22.87 5.94 8.27
CA HIS A 79 24.18 5.44 8.69
C HIS A 79 24.74 4.28 7.85
N GLY A 80 24.09 3.91 6.74
CA GLY A 80 24.57 2.85 5.83
C GLY A 80 24.57 1.42 6.41
N VAL A 81 23.72 1.14 7.41
CA VAL A 81 23.59 -0.17 8.08
C VAL A 81 22.21 -0.80 7.89
N GLU A 82 21.50 -0.43 6.82
CA GLU A 82 20.14 -0.93 6.53
C GLU A 82 20.11 -2.45 6.30
N ASP A 83 21.12 -2.99 5.62
CA ASP A 83 21.24 -4.42 5.27
C ASP A 83 21.47 -5.32 6.50
N LEU A 84 21.93 -4.74 7.61
CA LEU A 84 22.12 -5.45 8.88
C LEU A 84 20.80 -5.65 9.65
N LEU A 85 19.72 -4.97 9.26
CA LEU A 85 18.42 -5.14 9.87
C LEU A 85 17.69 -6.39 9.31
N PRO A 86 16.85 -7.06 10.11
CA PRO A 86 15.96 -8.10 9.60
C PRO A 86 15.02 -7.57 8.51
N ASP A 87 14.62 -8.43 7.58
CA ASP A 87 13.74 -8.10 6.46
C ASP A 87 12.43 -7.42 6.91
N THR A 88 12.13 -6.24 6.35
CA THR A 88 10.88 -5.54 6.62
C THR A 88 10.22 -4.95 5.39
N ARG A 89 8.89 -4.77 5.47
CA ARG A 89 8.13 -3.97 4.49
C ARG A 89 8.52 -2.49 4.46
N LYS A 90 9.32 -2.02 5.41
CA LYS A 90 9.75 -0.63 5.53
C LYS A 90 11.13 -0.39 4.90
N GLN A 91 11.90 -1.44 4.64
CA GLN A 91 13.18 -1.35 3.93
C GLN A 91 13.02 -0.71 2.55
N THR A 92 14.05 -0.03 2.12
CA THR A 92 14.14 0.71 0.86
C THR A 92 14.12 -0.25 -0.32
N GLU A 93 14.96 -1.29 -0.29
CA GLU A 93 15.04 -2.30 -1.35
C GLU A 93 13.71 -3.03 -1.52
N TYR A 94 13.13 -3.53 -0.42
CA TYR A 94 11.83 -4.20 -0.46
C TYR A 94 10.74 -3.31 -1.07
N ARG A 95 10.66 -2.03 -0.67
CA ARG A 95 9.65 -1.10 -1.19
C ARG A 95 9.82 -0.84 -2.68
N LEU A 96 11.07 -0.76 -3.15
CA LEU A 96 11.38 -0.55 -4.56
C LEU A 96 11.06 -1.81 -5.37
N ALA A 97 11.57 -2.97 -4.95
CA ALA A 97 11.33 -4.26 -5.60
C ALA A 97 9.83 -4.55 -5.71
N HIS A 98 9.09 -4.41 -4.60
CA HIS A 98 7.64 -4.59 -4.60
C HIS A 98 6.94 -3.63 -5.57
N ARG A 99 7.37 -2.36 -5.66
CA ARG A 99 6.75 -1.39 -6.58
C ARG A 99 7.05 -1.73 -8.04
N VAL A 100 8.27 -2.18 -8.34
CA VAL A 100 8.68 -2.57 -9.70
C VAL A 100 7.94 -3.83 -10.14
N GLU A 101 7.88 -4.85 -9.28
CA GLU A 101 7.23 -6.13 -9.58
C GLU A 101 5.72 -5.97 -9.77
N HIS A 102 5.05 -5.25 -8.88
CA HIS A 102 3.59 -5.21 -8.82
C HIS A 102 2.94 -3.96 -9.42
N GLY A 103 3.69 -2.86 -9.59
CA GLY A 103 3.18 -1.59 -10.09
C GLY A 103 2.12 -0.92 -9.21
N LEU A 104 1.41 0.07 -9.77
CA LEU A 104 0.27 0.72 -9.10
C LEU A 104 -0.95 -0.22 -9.13
N ARG A 105 -1.58 -0.45 -7.98
CA ARG A 105 -2.69 -1.42 -7.85
C ARG A 105 -3.96 -0.84 -7.22
N VAL A 106 -4.09 0.49 -7.20
CA VAL A 106 -5.30 1.15 -6.69
C VAL A 106 -6.47 0.92 -7.64
N LYS A 107 -7.69 0.85 -7.11
CA LYS A 107 -8.89 0.60 -7.92
C LYS A 107 -9.12 1.74 -8.93
N GLY A 108 -9.36 1.40 -10.18
CA GLY A 108 -9.61 2.35 -11.27
C GLY A 108 -8.36 2.67 -12.10
N THR A 109 -7.26 3.08 -11.48
CA THR A 109 -6.03 3.52 -12.19
C THR A 109 -4.85 2.55 -12.06
N GLY A 110 -4.98 1.48 -11.27
CA GLY A 110 -3.96 0.44 -11.19
C GLY A 110 -3.80 -0.34 -12.49
N VAL A 111 -2.66 -1.02 -12.64
CA VAL A 111 -2.35 -1.88 -13.79
C VAL A 111 -3.46 -2.92 -13.95
N GLY A 112 -4.05 -2.99 -15.15
CA GLY A 112 -5.16 -3.88 -15.47
C GLY A 112 -6.53 -3.45 -14.91
N GLN A 113 -6.65 -2.30 -14.24
CA GLN A 113 -7.92 -1.75 -13.77
C GLN A 113 -8.51 -0.76 -14.79
N LYS A 114 -9.83 -0.57 -14.73
CA LYS A 114 -10.54 0.43 -15.52
C LYS A 114 -11.34 1.37 -14.63
N VAL A 115 -11.30 2.65 -14.95
CA VAL A 115 -12.08 3.70 -14.25
C VAL A 115 -13.57 3.48 -14.50
N LYS A 116 -14.38 3.62 -13.44
CA LYS A 116 -15.85 3.42 -13.49
C LYS A 116 -16.57 4.51 -14.31
N GLY A 117 -16.00 5.71 -14.38
CA GLY A 117 -16.66 6.92 -14.89
C GLY A 117 -17.71 7.48 -13.92
N HIS A 118 -18.00 8.77 -14.02
CA HIS A 118 -19.09 9.40 -13.27
C HIS A 118 -20.45 9.00 -13.82
N ILE A 119 -21.51 9.19 -13.03
CA ILE A 119 -22.87 8.79 -13.43
C ILE A 119 -23.34 9.50 -14.71
N HIS A 120 -22.96 10.77 -14.90
CA HIS A 120 -23.35 11.54 -16.08
C HIS A 120 -22.59 11.07 -17.34
N GLU A 121 -21.32 10.70 -17.23
CA GLU A 121 -20.51 10.17 -18.34
C GLU A 121 -21.10 8.85 -18.84
N ARG A 122 -21.42 7.94 -17.90
CA ARG A 122 -21.99 6.63 -18.24
C ARG A 122 -23.34 6.72 -18.94
N HIS A 123 -24.17 7.71 -18.60
CA HIS A 123 -25.50 7.87 -19.18
C HIS A 123 -25.56 8.93 -20.30
N MET A 124 -24.45 9.60 -20.62
CA MET A 124 -24.44 10.72 -21.55
C MET A 124 -24.98 10.31 -22.92
N ILE A 125 -24.48 9.19 -23.45
CA ILE A 125 -24.86 8.68 -24.77
C ILE A 125 -26.35 8.36 -24.81
N ALA A 126 -26.84 7.54 -23.88
CA ALA A 126 -28.26 7.18 -23.79
C ALA A 126 -29.17 8.41 -23.61
N LYS A 127 -28.74 9.41 -22.83
CA LYS A 127 -29.47 10.67 -22.65
C LYS A 127 -29.55 11.47 -23.95
N MET A 128 -28.47 11.53 -24.72
CA MET A 128 -28.44 12.25 -26.01
C MET A 128 -29.26 11.53 -27.08
N GLU A 129 -29.22 10.20 -27.12
CA GLU A 129 -30.06 9.41 -28.02
C GLU A 129 -31.56 9.60 -27.74
N LYS A 130 -31.95 9.62 -26.46
CA LYS A 130 -33.34 9.90 -26.06
C LYS A 130 -33.79 11.28 -26.55
N ARG A 131 -32.92 12.30 -26.43
CA ARG A 131 -33.19 13.66 -26.93
C ARG A 131 -33.33 13.67 -28.46
N ARG A 132 -32.39 13.03 -29.17
CA ARG A 132 -32.42 12.92 -30.64
C ARG A 132 -33.72 12.29 -31.12
N LYS A 133 -34.11 11.15 -30.54
CA LYS A 133 -35.34 10.44 -30.90
C LYS A 133 -36.58 11.31 -30.66
N ALA A 134 -36.68 11.96 -29.50
CA ALA A 134 -37.80 12.84 -29.19
C ALA A 134 -37.93 14.00 -30.20
N MET A 135 -36.81 14.60 -30.61
CA MET A 135 -36.81 15.69 -31.60
C MET A 135 -37.21 15.20 -33.00
N LEU A 136 -36.80 13.99 -33.40
CA LEU A 136 -37.22 13.39 -34.67
C LEU A 136 -38.72 13.09 -34.70
N ASP A 137 -39.28 12.63 -33.58
CA ASP A 137 -40.72 12.31 -33.46
C ASP A 137 -41.59 13.58 -33.29
N MET A 138 -40.99 14.71 -32.89
CA MET A 138 -41.67 15.95 -32.54
C MET A 138 -42.59 16.50 -33.65
N PRO A 139 -42.21 16.56 -34.93
CA PRO A 139 -43.09 17.05 -36.00
C PRO A 139 -44.37 16.22 -36.14
N SER A 140 -44.25 14.90 -36.03
CA SER A 140 -45.39 13.98 -36.11
C SER A 140 -46.35 14.16 -34.93
N LEU A 141 -45.78 14.38 -33.74
CA LEU A 141 -46.52 14.62 -32.50
C LEU A 141 -47.30 15.94 -32.58
N ILE A 142 -46.66 17.02 -33.01
CA ILE A 142 -47.30 18.34 -33.18
C ILE A 142 -48.45 18.24 -34.20
N LYS A 143 -48.24 17.57 -35.34
CA LYS A 143 -49.29 17.38 -36.35
C LYS A 143 -50.50 16.64 -35.77
N ARG A 144 -50.27 15.60 -34.96
CA ARG A 144 -51.32 14.85 -34.29
C ARG A 144 -52.04 15.69 -33.23
N TRP A 145 -51.31 16.42 -32.40
CA TRP A 145 -51.88 17.30 -31.37
C TRP A 145 -52.74 18.40 -31.99
N LYS A 146 -52.28 19.06 -33.05
CA LYS A 146 -53.05 20.06 -33.79
C LYS A 146 -54.34 19.50 -34.40
N ARG A 147 -54.33 18.23 -34.85
CA ARG A 147 -55.52 17.55 -35.39
C ARG A 147 -56.55 17.23 -34.31
N VAL A 148 -56.11 16.72 -33.16
CA VAL A 148 -57.00 16.32 -32.06
C VAL A 148 -57.52 17.53 -31.27
N GLY A 149 -56.69 18.56 -31.12
CA GLY A 149 -57.00 19.76 -30.34
C GLY A 149 -56.72 19.61 -28.84
N LYS A 150 -56.66 20.74 -28.14
CA LYS A 150 -56.28 20.83 -26.72
C LYS A 150 -57.17 19.99 -25.80
N TYR A 151 -58.49 20.08 -25.98
CA TYR A 151 -59.46 19.44 -25.09
C TYR A 151 -59.62 17.94 -25.34
N GLY A 152 -59.33 17.46 -26.56
CA GLY A 152 -59.38 16.04 -26.91
C GLY A 152 -58.08 15.26 -26.63
N TRP A 153 -57.02 15.94 -26.16
CA TRP A 153 -55.73 15.29 -25.92
C TRP A 153 -55.71 14.55 -24.58
N THR A 154 -55.32 13.28 -24.61
CA THR A 154 -55.28 12.41 -23.41
C THR A 154 -53.87 11.86 -23.10
N LYS A 155 -52.92 11.98 -24.04
CA LYS A 155 -51.57 11.41 -23.92
C LYS A 155 -50.60 12.39 -23.24
N PHE A 156 -50.87 12.71 -21.98
CA PHE A 156 -49.96 13.53 -21.16
C PHE A 156 -48.81 12.68 -20.61
N PRO A 157 -47.62 13.28 -20.41
CA PRO A 157 -46.55 12.61 -19.68
C PRO A 157 -47.01 12.27 -18.25
N LYS A 158 -46.42 11.22 -17.69
CA LYS A 158 -46.60 10.82 -16.29
C LYS A 158 -45.53 11.44 -15.42
#